data_AF-M1A590-F1
#
_entry.id   AF-M1A590-F1
#
_cell.length_a   1.000
_cell.length_b   1.000
_cell.length_c   1.000
_cell.angle_alpha   90.00
_cell.angle_beta   90.00
_cell.angle_gamma   90.00
#
_symmetry.space_group_name_H-M   'P 1'
#
loop_
_entity.id
_entity.type
_entity.pdbx_description
1 polymer ?
#
loop_
_entity_poly.entity_id
_entity_poly.type
_entity_poly.pdbx_seq_one_letter_code
_entity_poly.pdbx_strand_id
1 'polypeptide(L)'
;MELPEGIWANILHRLGAVEILETAEKVCSKWRRVCKDPSMWRVIDMWNLGDLSEMDYDLEVMCRYAVDRSQGEVVDINLQYFATAQLLEYIAESQEN
;
A
#
# COMPACT_ATOMS: atom_id res chain seq x y z
N MET A 1 2.81 12.68 -25.15
CA MET A 1 3.07 13.62 -24.04
C MET A 1 2.96 12.81 -22.76
N GLU A 2 4.08 12.48 -22.13
CA GLU A 2 4.05 11.76 -20.85
C GLU A 2 4.12 12.78 -19.71
N LEU A 3 3.26 12.62 -18.70
CA LEU A 3 3.41 13.36 -17.45
C LEU A 3 4.71 12.91 -16.75
N PRO A 4 5.45 13.82 -16.08
CA PRO A 4 6.57 13.48 -15.22
C PRO A 4 6.21 12.35 -14.24
N GLU A 5 7.14 11.46 -13.95
CA GLU A 5 6.91 10.29 -13.08
C GLU A 5 6.31 10.67 -11.72
N GLY A 6 6.70 11.82 -11.16
CA GLY A 6 6.14 12.34 -9.91
C GLY A 6 4.64 12.68 -9.97
N ILE A 7 4.07 13.00 -11.13
CA ILE A 7 2.62 13.23 -11.25
C ILE A 7 1.87 11.91 -11.15
N TRP A 8 2.39 10.84 -11.74
CA TRP A 8 1.77 9.51 -11.62
C TRP A 8 1.80 9.02 -10.18
N ALA A 9 2.92 9.19 -9.47
CA ALA A 9 3.02 8.84 -8.05
C ALA A 9 1.95 9.53 -7.19
N ASN A 10 1.72 10.83 -7.41
CA ASN A 10 0.70 11.60 -6.68
C ASN A 10 -0.74 11.16 -6.98
N ILE A 11 -1.02 10.76 -8.23
CA ILE A 11 -2.34 10.24 -8.61
C ILE A 11 -2.55 8.85 -8.00
N LEU A 12 -1.56 7.98 -8.12
CA LEU A 12 -1.63 6.59 -7.68
C LEU A 12 -1.70 6.46 -6.16
N HIS A 13 -1.01 7.34 -5.40
CA HIS A 13 -1.13 7.38 -3.95
C HIS A 13 -2.55 7.57 -3.44
N ARG A 14 -3.43 8.24 -4.22
CA ARG A 14 -4.82 8.51 -3.81
C ARG A 14 -5.73 7.29 -3.87
N LEU A 15 -5.25 6.18 -4.45
CA LEU A 15 -6.03 4.95 -4.60
C LEU A 15 -6.06 4.14 -3.30
N GLY A 16 -5.09 4.33 -2.40
CA GLY A 16 -4.89 3.46 -1.24
C GLY A 16 -4.21 2.14 -1.60
N ALA A 17 -3.71 1.44 -0.58
CA ALA A 17 -2.88 0.25 -0.74
C ALA A 17 -3.60 -0.89 -1.45
N VAL A 18 -4.88 -1.12 -1.12
CA VAL A 18 -5.67 -2.21 -1.73
C VAL A 18 -5.81 -2.01 -3.23
N GLU A 19 -6.27 -0.84 -3.66
CA GLU A 19 -6.50 -0.54 -5.08
C GLU A 19 -5.18 -0.46 -5.86
N ILE A 20 -4.08 -0.03 -5.22
CA ILE A 20 -2.75 -0.08 -5.83
C ILE A 20 -2.36 -1.53 -6.18
N LEU A 21 -2.52 -2.44 -5.22
CA LEU A 21 -2.14 -3.86 -5.35
C LEU A 21 -3.07 -4.61 -6.31
N GLU A 22 -4.38 -4.40 -6.18
CA GLU A 22 -5.37 -5.17 -6.93
C GLU A 22 -5.63 -4.64 -8.33
N THR A 23 -5.45 -3.34 -8.56
CA THR A 23 -5.81 -2.72 -9.83
C THR A 23 -4.61 -2.01 -10.46
N ALA A 24 -4.04 -1.00 -9.79
CA ALA A 24 -3.13 -0.06 -10.45
C ALA A 24 -1.88 -0.73 -11.03
N GLU A 25 -1.31 -1.72 -10.34
CA GLU A 25 -0.18 -2.50 -10.83
C GLU A 25 -0.47 -3.35 -12.06
N LYS A 26 -1.73 -3.69 -12.29
CA LYS A 26 -2.19 -4.55 -13.39
C LYS A 26 -2.57 -3.73 -14.64
N VAL A 27 -2.69 -2.40 -14.54
CA VAL A 27 -3.09 -1.51 -15.66
C VAL A 27 -2.03 -1.42 -16.75
N CYS A 28 -0.80 -0.99 -16.41
CA CYS A 28 0.29 -0.89 -17.37
C CYS A 28 1.67 -0.96 -16.71
N SER A 29 2.72 -1.21 -17.51
CA SER A 29 4.10 -1.34 -17.02
C SER A 29 4.60 -0.08 -16.30
N LYS A 30 4.18 1.11 -16.74
CA LYS A 30 4.57 2.38 -16.12
C LYS A 30 4.01 2.52 -14.71
N TRP A 31 2.72 2.26 -14.52
CA TRP A 31 2.07 2.30 -13.21
C TRP A 31 2.65 1.24 -12.30
N ARG A 32 2.82 0.01 -12.80
CA ARG A 32 3.47 -1.07 -12.06
C ARG A 32 4.86 -0.69 -11.54
N ARG A 33 5.67 -0.01 -12.35
CA ARG A 33 7.00 0.44 -11.94
C ARG A 33 6.92 1.51 -10.85
N VAL A 34 6.02 2.49 -11.00
CA VAL A 34 5.80 3.53 -9.98
C VAL A 34 5.34 2.91 -8.67
N CYS A 35 4.31 2.05 -8.68
CA CYS A 35 3.77 1.39 -7.48
C CYS A 35 4.76 0.47 -6.75
N LYS A 36 5.85 0.05 -7.41
CA LYS A 36 6.91 -0.76 -6.79
C LYS A 36 8.02 0.07 -6.14
N ASP A 37 8.02 1.38 -6.34
CA ASP A 37 8.97 2.27 -5.69
C ASP A 37 8.67 2.34 -4.17
N PRO A 38 9.67 2.16 -3.28
CA PRO A 38 9.46 2.24 -1.83
C PRO A 38 8.82 3.55 -1.37
N SER A 39 9.07 4.65 -2.07
CA SER A 39 8.47 5.95 -1.74
C SER A 39 6.94 5.96 -1.88
N MET A 40 6.36 5.00 -2.62
CA MET A 40 4.90 4.80 -2.70
C MET A 40 4.29 4.21 -1.43
N TRP A 41 5.12 3.69 -0.52
CA TRP A 41 4.70 2.92 0.65
C TRP A 41 5.09 3.58 1.97
N ARG A 42 5.51 4.85 1.91
CA ARG A 42 5.78 5.65 3.12
C ARG A 42 4.50 6.05 3.86
N VAL A 43 3.38 6.15 3.14
CA VAL A 43 2.05 6.37 3.71
C VAL A 43 1.16 5.25 3.23
N ILE A 44 0.73 4.39 4.15
CA ILE A 44 -0.04 3.19 3.83
C ILE A 44 -1.49 3.41 4.26
N ASP A 45 -2.36 3.67 3.29
CA ASP A 45 -3.80 3.76 3.52
C ASP A 45 -4.47 2.44 3.13
N MET A 46 -4.88 1.64 4.13
CA MET A 46 -5.63 0.40 3.92
C MET A 46 -7.14 0.65 3.84
N TRP A 47 -7.57 1.89 3.64
CA TRP A 47 -8.95 2.18 3.32
C TRP A 47 -9.42 1.36 2.13
N ASN A 48 -10.59 0.77 2.27
CA ASN A 48 -11.25 0.03 1.23
C ASN A 48 -12.71 0.44 1.15
N LEU A 49 -13.16 0.79 -0.06
CA LEU A 49 -14.55 1.19 -0.33
C LEU A 49 -15.49 0.00 -0.52
N GLY A 50 -14.95 -1.22 -0.65
CA GLY A 50 -15.73 -2.45 -0.80
C GLY A 50 -16.30 -2.97 0.51
N ASP A 51 -17.33 -3.82 0.41
CA ASP A 51 -17.81 -4.61 1.54
C ASP A 51 -16.74 -5.65 1.92
N LEU A 52 -16.22 -5.56 3.15
CA LEU A 52 -15.20 -6.48 3.68
C LEU A 52 -15.62 -7.95 3.59
N SER A 53 -16.93 -8.23 3.56
CA SER A 53 -17.47 -9.59 3.45
C SER A 53 -17.44 -10.17 2.03
N GLU A 54 -17.16 -9.36 1.01
CA GLU A 54 -17.12 -9.77 -0.40
C GLU A 54 -15.68 -9.80 -0.97
N MET A 55 -14.66 -9.61 -0.13
CA MET A 55 -13.26 -9.54 -0.56
C MET A 55 -12.58 -10.91 -0.56
N ASP A 56 -12.00 -11.30 -1.69
CA ASP A 56 -11.21 -12.54 -1.83
C ASP A 56 -9.75 -12.38 -1.32
N TYR A 57 -9.45 -11.31 -0.59
CA TYR A 57 -8.10 -11.00 -0.12
C TYR A 57 -8.06 -10.70 1.38
N ASP A 58 -6.93 -11.06 2.00
CA ASP A 58 -6.66 -10.86 3.42
C ASP A 58 -5.99 -9.50 3.64
N LEU A 59 -6.66 -8.60 4.36
CA LEU A 59 -6.17 -7.25 4.63
C LEU A 59 -4.89 -7.22 5.48
N GLU A 60 -4.71 -8.18 6.40
CA GLU A 60 -3.48 -8.29 7.17
C GLU A 60 -2.31 -8.66 6.24
N VAL A 61 -2.51 -9.64 5.35
CA VAL A 61 -1.49 -10.05 4.37
C VAL A 61 -1.14 -8.90 3.43
N MET A 62 -2.14 -8.18 2.92
CA MET A 62 -1.91 -7.02 2.06
C MET A 62 -1.17 -5.89 2.79
N CYS A 63 -1.52 -5.64 4.06
CA CYS A 63 -0.82 -4.66 4.87
C CYS A 63 0.65 -5.03 5.07
N ARG A 64 0.96 -6.29 5.39
CA ARG A 64 2.35 -6.75 5.54
C ARG A 64 3.14 -6.55 4.25
N TYR A 65 2.53 -6.86 3.12
CA TYR A 65 3.17 -6.66 1.82
C TYR A 65 3.42 -5.18 1.50
N ALA A 66 2.50 -4.29 1.87
CA ALA A 66 2.68 -2.84 1.78
C ALA A 66 3.84 -2.36 2.67
N VAL A 67 3.93 -2.85 3.90
CA VAL A 67 4.98 -2.53 4.86
C VAL A 67 6.35 -3.02 4.37
N ASP A 68 6.47 -4.27 3.90
CA ASP A 68 7.72 -4.79 3.35
C ASP A 68 8.26 -3.93 2.19
N ARG A 69 7.36 -3.39 1.36
CA ARG A 69 7.73 -2.54 0.23
C ARG A 69 8.23 -1.16 0.64
N SER A 70 7.87 -0.68 1.82
CA SER A 70 8.38 0.58 2.36
C SER A 70 9.86 0.51 2.72
N GLN A 71 10.43 -0.69 2.89
CA GLN A 71 11.83 -0.89 3.29
C GLN A 71 12.21 -0.18 4.61
N GLY A 72 11.27 -0.10 5.56
CA GLY A 72 11.48 0.56 6.86
C GLY A 72 11.29 2.08 6.82
N GLU A 73 10.61 2.60 5.78
CA GLU A 73 10.33 4.03 5.64
C GLU A 73 8.85 4.39 5.90
N VAL A 74 8.09 3.56 6.62
CA VAL A 74 6.68 3.86 6.94
C VAL A 74 6.63 5.06 7.89
N VAL A 75 5.82 6.07 7.53
CA VAL A 75 5.61 7.29 8.31
C VAL A 75 4.18 7.40 8.83
N ASP A 76 3.22 6.88 8.08
CA ASP A 76 1.80 6.90 8.46
C ASP A 76 1.10 5.63 7.95
N ILE A 77 0.21 5.07 8.76
CA ILE A 77 -0.53 3.86 8.43
C ILE A 77 -1.95 3.87 9.00
N ASN A 78 -2.91 3.54 8.14
CA ASN A 78 -4.33 3.42 8.46
C ASN A 78 -4.80 1.97 8.27
N LEU A 79 -5.22 1.28 9.33
CA LEU A 79 -5.51 -0.17 9.36
C LEU A 79 -6.99 -0.55 9.53
N GLN A 80 -7.90 0.31 9.10
CA GLN A 80 -9.38 0.17 9.12
C GLN A 80 -9.96 -1.19 9.58
N TYR A 81 -10.29 -1.29 10.88
CA TYR A 81 -11.03 -2.41 11.49
C TYR A 81 -10.36 -3.81 11.53
N PHE A 82 -9.13 -3.99 11.04
CA PHE A 82 -8.44 -5.29 11.06
C PHE A 82 -7.13 -5.30 11.86
N ALA A 83 -6.82 -4.21 12.59
CA ALA A 83 -5.61 -4.14 13.40
C ALA A 83 -5.58 -5.22 14.49
N THR A 84 -4.48 -5.98 14.53
CA THR A 84 -4.17 -6.95 15.59
C THR A 84 -2.87 -6.56 16.29
N ALA A 85 -2.65 -7.04 17.52
CA ALA A 85 -1.40 -6.79 18.24
C ALA A 85 -0.19 -7.31 17.47
N GLN A 86 -0.31 -8.49 16.85
CA GLN A 86 0.74 -9.12 16.05
C GLN A 86 1.06 -8.34 14.76
N LEU A 87 0.06 -7.71 14.15
CA LEU A 87 0.28 -6.85 12.99
C LEU A 87 1.02 -5.57 13.40
N LEU A 88 0.59 -4.94 14.51
CA LEU A 88 1.23 -3.73 15.03
C LEU A 88 2.68 -3.97 15.46
N GLU A 89 2.97 -5.10 16.11
CA GLU A 89 4.32 -5.50 16.50
C GLU A 89 5.21 -5.68 15.27
N TYR A 90 4.75 -6.42 14.26
CA TYR A 90 5.49 -6.56 13.00
C TYR A 90 5.74 -5.22 12.28
N ILE A 91 4.75 -4.32 12.27
CA ILE A 91 4.94 -2.98 11.68
C ILE A 91 6.06 -2.25 12.43
N ALA A 92 6.06 -2.28 13.75
CA ALA A 92 7.10 -1.63 14.55
C ALA A 92 8.50 -2.23 14.28
N GLU A 93 8.63 -3.56 14.32
CA GLU A 93 9.88 -4.28 14.07
C GLU A 93 10.44 -4.01 12.66
N SER A 94 9.56 -3.90 11.66
CA SER A 94 9.98 -3.62 10.28
C SER A 94 10.62 -2.23 10.09
N GLN A 95 10.53 -1.33 11.07
CA GLN A 95 11.17 -0.01 11.03
C GLN A 95 12.57 -0.01 11.67
N GLU A 96 12.99 -1.07 12.37
CA GLU A 96 14.22 -1.09 13.19
C GLU A 96 15.49 -1.58 12.44
N ASN A 97 15.63 -1.24 11.16
CA ASN A 97 16.85 -1.60 10.40
C ASN A 97 18.15 -1.09 11.04
#